data_AF-U6DSB2-F1
#
_entry.id   AF-U6DSB2-F1
#
_cell.length_a   1.000
_cell.length_b   1.000
_cell.length_c   1.000
_cell.angle_alpha   90.00
_cell.angle_beta   90.00
_cell.angle_gamma   90.00
#
_symmetry.space_group_name_H-M   'P 1'
#
loop_
_entity.id
_entity.type
_entity.pdbx_description
1 polymer ?
#
loop_
_entity_poly.entity_id
_entity_poly.type
_entity_poly.pdbx_seq_one_letter_code
_entity_poly.pdbx_strand_id
1 'polypeptide(L)'
;PLPQNRELFLTAGGAGSLHLWKYEYPVQRSKKDSEGVEMGVAGSVSLLQNVTLSTQPISSLDWSPDKRGLCICSSFDQMVRVLIITKLHKI
;
A
#
# COMPACT_ATOMS: atom_id res chain seq x y z
N PRO A 1 -5.17 1.70 1.26
CA PRO A 1 -5.05 0.30 1.74
C PRO A 1 -5.97 -0.59 0.89
N LEU A 2 -5.62 -1.85 0.65
CA LEU A 2 -6.48 -2.80 -0.06
C LEU A 2 -7.70 -3.13 0.82
N PRO A 3 -8.95 -2.93 0.35
CA PRO A 3 -10.14 -3.18 1.16
C PRO A 3 -10.21 -4.63 1.69
N GLN A 4 -9.74 -5.59 0.89
CA GLN A 4 -9.79 -7.01 1.23
C GLN A 4 -8.59 -7.49 2.08
N ASN A 5 -7.54 -6.68 2.28
CA ASN A 5 -6.44 -7.00 3.19
C ASN A 5 -5.79 -5.71 3.73
N ARG A 6 -5.99 -5.43 5.03
CA ARG A 6 -5.50 -4.21 5.70
C ARG A 6 -3.98 -4.09 5.72
N GLU A 7 -3.25 -5.21 5.65
CA GLU A 7 -1.79 -5.22 5.68
C GLU A 7 -1.18 -4.78 4.35
N LEU A 8 -1.96 -4.81 3.26
CA LEU A 8 -1.50 -4.47 1.92
C LEU A 8 -1.94 -3.06 1.55
N PHE A 9 -1.02 -2.26 1.04
CA PHE A 9 -1.33 -0.91 0.58
C PHE A 9 -0.42 -0.49 -0.57
N LEU A 10 -0.92 0.46 -1.38
CA LEU A 10 -0.17 1.10 -2.43
C LEU A 10 0.25 2.50 -1.99
N THR A 11 1.44 2.91 -2.41
CA THR A 11 1.84 4.32 -2.44
C THR A 11 2.04 4.76 -3.88
N ALA A 12 1.60 5.98 -4.18
CA ALA A 12 1.75 6.64 -5.46
C ALA A 12 2.85 7.70 -5.36
N GLY A 13 3.81 7.65 -6.29
CA GLY A 13 4.97 8.53 -6.33
C GLY A 13 4.77 9.71 -7.29
N GLY A 14 5.50 10.80 -7.02
CA GLY A 14 5.52 12.01 -7.85
C GLY A 14 6.12 11.82 -9.24
N ALA A 15 6.88 10.74 -9.47
CA ALA A 15 7.43 10.37 -10.77
C ALA A 15 6.59 9.29 -11.48
N GLY A 16 5.29 9.19 -11.17
CA GLY A 16 4.38 8.24 -11.80
C GLY A 16 4.60 6.77 -11.41
N SER A 17 5.26 6.53 -10.27
CA SER A 17 5.53 5.20 -9.75
C SER A 17 4.47 4.70 -8.76
N LEU A 18 4.20 3.41 -8.78
CA LEU A 18 3.39 2.72 -7.77
C LEU A 18 4.26 1.71 -7.03
N HIS A 19 4.10 1.65 -5.71
CA HIS A 19 4.78 0.69 -4.84
C HIS A 19 3.76 -0.05 -4.00
N LEU A 20 3.81 -1.39 -4.06
CA LEU A 20 2.98 -2.29 -3.26
C LEU A 20 3.76 -2.71 -2.02
N TRP A 21 3.18 -2.47 -0.85
CA TRP A 21 3.77 -2.72 0.45
C TRP A 21 2.95 -3.72 1.24
N LYS A 22 3.64 -4.49 2.09
CA LYS A 22 3.04 -5.28 3.17
C LYS A 22 3.52 -4.76 4.51
N TYR A 23 2.59 -4.55 5.43
CA TYR A 23 2.90 -4.28 6.83
C TYR A 23 3.08 -5.59 7.60
N GLU A 24 4.16 -5.68 8.36
CA GLU A 24 4.48 -6.83 9.20
C GLU A 24 4.41 -6.42 10.67
N TYR A 25 3.55 -7.09 11.43
CA TYR A 25 3.38 -6.80 12.85
C TYR A 25 4.61 -7.24 13.64
N PRO A 26 5.06 -6.43 14.62
CA PRO A 26 6.11 -6.85 15.55
C PRO A 26 5.59 -7.94 16.48
N VAL A 27 6.51 -8.70 17.10
CA VAL A 27 6.19 -9.81 18.02
C VAL A 27 5.27 -9.38 19.16
N GLN A 28 5.45 -8.17 19.68
CA GLN A 28 4.58 -7.54 20.66
C GLN A 28 4.21 -6.16 20.15
N ARG A 29 2.93 -5.78 20.29
CA ARG A 29 2.38 -4.51 19.77
C ARG A 29 2.32 -3.41 20.83
N SER A 30 2.52 -3.76 22.10
CA SER A 30 2.75 -2.81 23.18
C SER A 30 3.93 -3.24 24.04
N LYS A 31 4.60 -2.27 24.63
CA LYS A 31 5.63 -2.46 25.65
C LYS A 31 5.45 -1.40 26.73
N LYS A 32 5.83 -1.71 27.97
CA LYS A 32 5.91 -0.69 29.02
C LYS A 32 7.22 0.07 28.89
N ASP A 33 7.16 1.39 29.06
CA ASP A 33 8.35 2.21 29.23
C ASP A 33 8.93 2.09 30.65
N SER A 34 9.96 2.88 30.94
CA SER A 34 10.62 2.93 32.25
C SER A 34 9.71 3.40 33.40
N GLU A 35 8.59 4.06 33.08
CA GLU A 35 7.62 4.58 34.05
C GLU A 35 6.37 3.68 34.15
N GLY A 36 6.35 2.56 33.42
CA GLY A 36 5.26 1.58 33.43
C GLY A 36 4.09 1.93 32.51
N VAL A 37 4.22 2.95 31.65
CA VAL A 37 3.20 3.39 30.70
C VAL A 37 3.25 2.52 29.44
N GLU A 38 2.08 2.06 28.98
CA GLU A 38 1.96 1.28 27.74
C GLU A 38 2.25 2.14 26.51
N MET A 39 3.20 1.69 25.69
CA MET A 39 3.57 2.33 24.42
C MET A 39 3.47 1.35 23.26
N GLY A 40 3.04 1.85 22.09
CA GLY A 40 2.99 1.06 20.87
C GLY A 40 4.37 0.65 20.36
N VAL A 41 4.47 -0.56 19.82
CA VAL A 41 5.66 -1.03 19.13
C VAL A 41 5.44 -0.95 17.62
N ALA A 42 6.33 -0.27 16.91
CA ALA A 42 6.27 -0.17 15.46
C ALA A 42 6.65 -1.51 14.79
N GLY A 43 5.88 -1.91 13.78
CA GLY A 43 6.23 -3.00 12.86
C GLY A 43 7.15 -2.54 11.73
N SER A 44 7.31 -3.41 10.74
CA SER A 44 8.09 -3.16 9.52
C SER A 44 7.19 -3.08 8.29
N VAL A 45 7.70 -2.50 7.21
CA VAL A 45 7.07 -2.55 5.88
C VAL A 45 8.03 -3.20 4.90
N SER A 46 7.53 -4.17 4.13
CA SER A 46 8.28 -4.83 3.07
C SER A 46 7.73 -4.41 1.70
N LEU A 47 8.63 -4.02 0.79
CA LEU A 47 8.28 -3.72 -0.60
C LEU A 47 8.06 -5.04 -1.34
N LEU A 48 6.85 -5.24 -1.84
CA LEU A 48 6.49 -6.43 -2.61
C LEU A 48 6.72 -6.24 -4.11
N GLN A 49 6.43 -5.05 -4.63
CA GLN A 49 6.62 -4.71 -6.05
C GLN A 49 6.61 -3.20 -6.25
N ASN A 50 7.29 -2.73 -7.30
CA ASN A 50 7.17 -1.36 -7.78
C ASN A 50 7.16 -1.29 -9.32
N VAL A 51 6.52 -0.26 -9.86
CA VAL A 51 6.47 -0.02 -11.31
C VAL A 51 6.30 1.47 -11.59
N THR A 52 6.89 1.96 -12.68
CA THR A 52 6.64 3.32 -13.19
C THR A 52 5.66 3.24 -14.36
N LEU A 53 4.48 3.84 -14.19
CA LEU A 53 3.37 3.78 -15.16
C LEU A 53 3.18 5.08 -15.95
N SER A 54 3.71 6.18 -15.43
CA SER A 54 3.58 7.53 -16.00
C SER A 54 4.89 8.28 -15.81
N THR A 55 5.11 9.31 -16.63
CA THR A 55 6.18 10.30 -16.43
C THR A 55 5.74 11.44 -15.50
N GLN A 56 4.44 11.50 -15.19
CA GLN A 56 3.81 12.51 -14.35
C GLN A 56 3.31 11.89 -13.04
N PRO A 57 3.11 12.69 -11.98
CA PRO A 57 2.59 12.20 -10.71
C PRO A 57 1.31 11.39 -10.87
N ILE A 58 1.18 10.30 -10.11
CA ILE A 58 -0.11 9.64 -9.90
C ILE A 58 -0.81 10.40 -8.77
N SER A 59 -1.89 11.11 -9.11
CA SER A 59 -2.57 12.05 -8.23
C SER A 59 -3.69 11.41 -7.41
N SER A 60 -4.27 10.30 -7.90
CA SER A 60 -5.27 9.53 -7.17
C SER A 60 -5.17 8.05 -7.47
N LEU A 61 -5.56 7.23 -6.50
CA LEU A 61 -5.65 5.79 -6.61
C LEU A 61 -6.84 5.30 -5.79
N ASP A 62 -7.66 4.44 -6.39
CA ASP A 62 -8.79 3.82 -5.70
C ASP A 62 -8.88 2.33 -6.00
N TRP A 63 -9.18 1.54 -4.98
CA TRP A 63 -9.31 0.08 -5.07
C TRP A 63 -10.76 -0.31 -5.26
N SER A 64 -11.01 -1.30 -6.10
CA SER A 64 -12.34 -1.89 -6.20
C SER A 64 -12.72 -2.61 -4.90
N PRO A 65 -13.87 -2.30 -4.28
CA PRO A 65 -14.37 -3.04 -3.12
C PRO A 65 -14.83 -4.45 -3.52
N ASP A 66 -15.34 -4.62 -4.74
CA ASP A 66 -15.95 -5.87 -5.22
C ASP A 66 -14.92 -6.87 -5.75
N LYS A 67 -13.85 -6.40 -6.38
CA LYS A 67 -12.86 -7.24 -7.08
C LYS A 67 -11.47 -7.06 -6.49
N ARG A 68 -11.03 -8.05 -5.70
CA ARG A 68 -9.68 -8.07 -5.12
C ARG A 68 -8.61 -7.94 -6.21
N GLY A 69 -7.71 -6.99 -6.02
CA GLY A 69 -6.60 -6.74 -6.94
C GLY A 69 -6.92 -5.79 -8.09
N LEU A 70 -8.19 -5.39 -8.27
CA LEU A 70 -8.55 -4.37 -9.25
C LEU A 70 -8.44 -2.98 -8.63
N CYS A 71 -7.74 -2.05 -9.29
CA CYS A 71 -7.71 -0.65 -8.91
C CYS A 71 -7.71 0.27 -10.13
N ILE A 72 -8.01 1.54 -9.88
CA ILE A 72 -7.92 2.62 -10.85
C ILE A 72 -6.96 3.68 -10.33
N CYS A 73 -6.19 4.31 -11.21
CA CYS A 73 -5.39 5.47 -10.85
C CYS A 73 -5.47 6.56 -11.92
N SER A 74 -5.37 7.82 -11.49
CA SER A 74 -5.26 8.97 -12.40
C SER A 74 -3.89 9.62 -12.27
N SER A 75 -3.41 10.18 -13.38
CA SER A 75 -2.13 10.88 -13.44
C SER A 75 -2.26 12.18 -14.23
N PHE A 76 -1.37 13.13 -13.98
CA PHE A 76 -1.38 14.44 -14.66
C PHE A 76 -0.93 14.39 -16.13
N ASP A 77 -0.60 13.21 -16.65
CA ASP A 77 -0.44 12.95 -18.09
C ASP A 77 -1.79 12.85 -18.84
N GLN A 78 -2.89 13.22 -18.19
CA GLN A 78 -4.26 13.16 -18.71
C GLN A 78 -4.74 11.73 -19.00
N MET A 79 -4.21 10.75 -18.26
CA MET A 79 -4.64 9.35 -18.39
C MET A 79 -5.23 8.79 -17.10
N VAL A 80 -6.25 7.96 -17.29
CA VAL A 80 -6.82 7.08 -16.26
C VAL A 80 -6.46 5.65 -16.62
N ARG A 81 -5.93 4.90 -15.64
CA ARG A 81 -5.48 3.52 -15.85
C ARG A 81 -6.24 2.57 -14.93
N VAL A 82 -6.75 1.49 -15.49
CA VAL A 82 -7.28 0.34 -14.74
C VAL A 82 -6.16 -0.68 -14.60
N LEU A 83 -5.86 -1.08 -13.36
CA LEU A 83 -4.75 -1.95 -13.02
C LEU A 83 -5.26 -3.22 -12.37
N ILE A 84 -4.62 -4.35 -12.71
CA ILE A 84 -4.84 -5.65 -12.07
C ILE A 84 -3.56 -6.06 -11.36
N ILE A 85 -3.63 -6.17 -10.04
CA ILE A 85 -2.55 -6.60 -9.18
C ILE A 85 -2.76 -8.07 -8.86
N THR A 86 -1.85 -8.90 -9.36
CA THR A 86 -1.97 -10.35 -9.32
C THR A 86 -1.31 -10.95 -8.08
N LYS A 87 -1.54 -12.25 -7.85
CA LYS A 87 -0.91 -13.06 -6.78
C LYS A 87 -1.17 -12.59 -5.35
N LEU A 88 -2.10 -11.67 -5.12
CA LEU A 88 -2.47 -11.21 -3.78
C LEU A 88 -2.97 -12.31 -2.84
N HIS A 89 -3.47 -13.44 -3.37
CA HIS A 89 -3.91 -14.59 -2.58
C HIS A 89 -2.77 -15.42 -1.98
N LYS A 90 -1.53 -15.22 -2.45
CA LYS A 90 -0.33 -15.94 -1.95
C LYS A 90 0.43 -15.16 -0.87
N ILE A 91 -0.05 -13.95 -0.56
CA ILE A 91 0.60 -12.96 0.31
C ILE A 91 -0.21 -12.85 1.59
#